data_AF-A0A448Z2X1-F1
#
_entry.id   AF-A0A448Z2X1-F1
#
_cell.length_a   1.000
_cell.length_b   1.000
_cell.length_c   1.000
_cell.angle_alpha   90.00
_cell.angle_beta   90.00
_cell.angle_gamma   90.00
#
_symmetry.space_group_name_H-M   'P 1'
#
loop_
_entity.id
_entity.type
_entity.pdbx_description
1 polymer ?
#
loop_
_entity_poly.entity_id
_entity_poly.type
_entity_poly.pdbx_seq_one_letter_code
_entity_poly.pdbx_strand_id
1 'polypeptide(L)'
;MYTNGDYPFKFGTYKGCDAAGNRYYENKVDYPFGQHRWVEPGDIHNFDSCQVPPGWHGWLTSMYDATPEEDEEYIDELKKRIRPSAPSDAPYDHNIGYQNELFNFNHMQQQTQIRSRGYGIGNSIVGLPAFKPEAYYTQPGSPYNPAFQRKLEYEGDLDEATGGGRPYKNAMWKERLMTAEEKKAMEPVDDAEFAAEATKLTPREEAILARGGTLPTK
;
A
#
# COMPACT_ATOMS: atom_id res chain seq x y z
N MET A 1 -43.09 5.04 2.85
CA MET A 1 -43.37 6.38 3.39
C MET A 1 -42.83 6.44 4.83
N TYR A 2 -41.52 6.33 5.00
CA TYR A 2 -40.80 6.40 6.27
C TYR A 2 -39.36 6.78 5.93
N THR A 3 -39.07 8.06 5.72
CA THR A 3 -37.67 8.48 5.48
C THR A 3 -37.05 9.11 6.72
N ASN A 4 -37.80 9.84 7.56
CA ASN A 4 -37.20 10.51 8.72
C ASN A 4 -38.00 10.51 10.05
N GLY A 5 -39.18 9.87 10.15
CA GLY A 5 -39.94 9.79 11.41
C GLY A 5 -40.45 11.12 12.00
N ASP A 6 -39.91 12.24 11.56
CA ASP A 6 -40.32 13.60 11.91
C ASP A 6 -41.61 13.94 11.17
N TYR A 7 -42.72 13.82 11.88
CA TYR A 7 -43.91 14.61 11.58
C TYR A 7 -43.80 15.91 12.39
N PRO A 8 -43.88 17.10 11.74
CA PRO A 8 -44.16 17.36 10.33
C PRO A 8 -42.96 17.17 9.37
N PHE A 9 -43.26 16.94 8.08
CA PHE A 9 -42.27 16.77 7.01
C PHE A 9 -41.26 17.92 6.96
N LYS A 10 -39.98 17.59 6.85
CA LYS A 10 -38.91 18.58 6.69
C LYS A 10 -38.77 19.01 5.23
N PHE A 11 -38.69 20.32 5.01
CA PHE A 11 -38.46 20.91 3.69
C PHE A 11 -37.14 21.67 3.68
N GLY A 12 -36.31 21.42 2.68
CA GLY A 12 -35.03 22.10 2.54
C GLY A 12 -34.46 22.05 1.13
N THR A 13 -33.42 22.85 0.92
CA THR A 13 -32.67 22.89 -0.33
C THR A 13 -31.75 21.69 -0.40
N TYR A 14 -31.81 20.97 -1.53
CA TYR A 14 -30.89 19.88 -1.81
C TYR A 14 -29.47 20.43 -2.05
N LYS A 15 -28.49 19.92 -1.32
CA LYS A 15 -27.11 20.39 -1.32
C LYS A 15 -26.13 19.45 -2.02
N GLY A 16 -26.46 18.18 -2.14
CA GLY A 16 -25.62 17.19 -2.82
C GLY A 16 -25.92 15.77 -2.34
N CYS A 17 -25.25 14.80 -2.96
CA CYS A 17 -25.35 13.39 -2.62
C CYS A 17 -23.95 12.80 -2.50
N ASP A 18 -23.75 11.93 -1.52
CA ASP A 18 -22.51 11.17 -1.43
C ASP A 18 -22.51 9.93 -2.34
N ALA A 19 -21.37 9.26 -2.40
CA ALA A 19 -21.21 8.00 -3.13
C ALA A 19 -21.99 6.81 -2.52
N ALA A 20 -22.53 6.97 -1.31
CA ALA A 20 -23.36 5.98 -0.64
C ALA A 20 -24.85 6.16 -0.94
N GLY A 21 -25.23 7.23 -1.65
CA GLY A 21 -26.62 7.55 -1.96
C GLY A 21 -27.32 8.35 -0.86
N ASN A 22 -26.60 8.83 0.15
CA ASN A 22 -27.13 9.72 1.17
C ASN A 22 -27.30 11.12 0.58
N ARG A 23 -28.48 11.70 0.76
CA ARG A 23 -28.82 13.03 0.24
C ARG A 23 -28.80 14.06 1.36
N TYR A 24 -28.16 15.19 1.10
CA TYR A 24 -27.97 16.25 2.10
C TYR A 24 -28.86 17.44 1.81
N TYR A 25 -29.46 17.99 2.87
CA TYR A 25 -30.40 19.09 2.78
C TYR A 25 -30.11 20.17 3.82
N GLU A 26 -30.39 21.42 3.44
CA GLU A 26 -30.23 22.57 4.31
C GLU A 26 -31.45 23.50 4.24
N ASN A 27 -31.87 24.03 5.39
CA ASN A 27 -32.83 25.12 5.51
C ASN A 27 -32.54 25.96 6.76
N LYS A 28 -31.90 27.11 6.55
CA LYS A 28 -31.55 28.08 7.60
C LYS A 28 -32.69 29.04 7.98
N VAL A 29 -33.80 29.03 7.24
CA VAL A 29 -34.90 29.99 7.39
C VAL A 29 -35.93 29.46 8.37
N ASP A 30 -36.41 28.22 8.15
CA ASP A 30 -37.53 27.67 8.90
C ASP A 30 -37.10 26.86 10.13
N TYR A 31 -35.83 26.41 10.18
CA TYR A 31 -35.32 25.54 11.24
C TYR A 31 -34.23 26.22 12.07
N PRO A 32 -34.21 25.97 13.40
CA PRO A 32 -33.18 26.50 14.27
C PRO A 32 -31.80 25.88 13.98
N PHE A 33 -30.76 26.58 14.44
CA PHE A 33 -29.39 26.05 14.42
C PHE A 33 -29.33 24.67 15.09
N GLY A 34 -28.57 23.75 14.49
CA GLY A 34 -28.53 22.33 14.87
C GLY A 34 -29.60 21.43 14.23
N GLN A 35 -30.71 21.99 13.72
CA GLN A 35 -31.74 21.22 12.97
C GLN A 35 -31.84 21.64 11.50
N HIS A 36 -31.21 22.76 11.14
CA HIS A 36 -31.17 23.33 9.79
C HIS A 36 -30.45 22.46 8.73
N ARG A 37 -29.65 21.47 9.12
CA ARG A 37 -28.97 20.52 8.22
C ARG A 37 -29.38 19.10 8.59
N TRP A 38 -29.70 18.28 7.59
CA TRP A 38 -29.99 16.87 7.80
C TRP A 38 -29.58 16.03 6.58
N VAL A 39 -29.51 14.73 6.82
CA VAL A 39 -29.23 13.71 5.81
C VAL A 39 -30.44 12.81 5.66
N GLU A 40 -30.81 12.49 4.42
CA GLU A 40 -31.68 11.37 4.11
C GLU A 40 -30.82 10.19 3.69
N PRO A 41 -30.87 9.06 4.42
CA PRO A 41 -30.04 7.92 4.10
C PRO A 41 -30.42 7.28 2.78
N GLY A 42 -29.41 6.78 2.05
CA GLY A 42 -29.62 6.00 0.83
C GLY A 42 -30.31 4.66 1.12
N ASP A 43 -29.86 3.97 2.18
CA ASP A 43 -30.51 2.77 2.73
C ASP A 43 -31.24 3.12 4.04
N ILE A 44 -32.57 3.12 3.97
CA ILE A 44 -33.44 3.48 5.09
C ILE A 44 -33.42 2.42 6.19
N HIS A 45 -33.20 1.15 5.85
CA HIS A 45 -33.34 0.04 6.79
C HIS A 45 -32.07 -0.27 7.58
N ASN A 46 -30.91 0.12 7.05
CA ASN A 46 -29.61 -0.18 7.65
C ASN A 46 -28.70 1.06 7.70
N PHE A 47 -29.26 2.21 8.06
CA PHE A 47 -28.50 3.44 8.23
C PHE A 47 -27.70 3.44 9.54
N ASP A 48 -26.46 3.90 9.46
CA ASP A 48 -25.62 4.24 10.61
C ASP A 48 -25.00 5.63 10.40
N SER A 49 -24.92 6.41 11.48
CA SER A 49 -24.22 7.70 11.53
C SER A 49 -22.79 7.65 10.97
N CYS A 50 -22.10 6.52 11.14
CA CYS A 50 -20.75 6.31 10.62
C CYS A 50 -20.71 6.15 9.09
N GLN A 51 -21.84 5.96 8.41
CA GLN A 51 -21.90 5.89 6.95
C GLN A 51 -21.80 7.28 6.31
N VAL A 52 -21.97 8.36 7.08
CA VAL A 52 -21.72 9.72 6.60
C VAL A 52 -20.22 9.90 6.37
N PRO A 53 -19.79 10.27 5.15
CA PRO A 53 -18.39 10.42 4.83
C PRO A 53 -17.78 11.67 5.47
N PRO A 54 -16.45 11.71 5.67
CA PRO A 54 -15.79 12.80 6.39
C PRO A 54 -16.02 14.19 5.76
N GLY A 55 -16.11 14.26 4.43
CA GLY A 55 -16.42 15.49 3.69
C GLY A 55 -17.85 15.99 3.88
N TRP A 56 -18.81 15.12 4.20
CA TRP A 56 -20.17 15.57 4.53
C TRP A 56 -20.38 15.69 6.04
N HIS A 57 -19.60 14.97 6.85
CA HIS A 57 -19.72 14.95 8.30
C HIS A 57 -19.44 16.31 8.93
N GLY A 58 -18.37 16.99 8.51
CA GLY A 58 -18.05 18.31 9.06
C GLY A 58 -19.06 19.38 8.65
N TRP A 59 -19.58 19.33 7.42
CA TRP A 59 -20.68 20.19 7.00
C TRP A 59 -21.96 19.92 7.81
N LEU A 60 -22.34 18.66 7.96
CA LEU A 60 -23.53 18.25 8.71
C LEU A 60 -23.47 18.70 10.18
N THR A 61 -22.28 18.63 10.79
CA THR A 61 -22.03 19.06 12.18
C THR A 61 -21.68 20.54 12.33
N SER A 62 -21.78 21.32 11.24
CA SER A 62 -21.48 22.77 11.22
C SER A 62 -20.04 23.12 11.64
N MET A 63 -19.08 22.22 11.39
CA MET A 63 -17.65 22.51 11.51
C MET A 63 -17.15 23.42 10.40
N TYR A 64 -17.72 23.28 9.20
CA TYR A 64 -17.51 24.17 8.06
C TYR A 64 -18.82 24.37 7.29
N ASP A 65 -18.86 25.43 6.48
CA ASP A 65 -20.06 25.86 5.76
C ASP A 65 -20.11 25.42 4.31
N ALA A 66 -18.96 25.18 3.67
CA ALA A 66 -18.88 24.67 2.30
C ALA A 66 -19.29 23.19 2.26
N THR A 67 -20.01 22.78 1.22
CA THR A 67 -20.22 21.36 0.95
C THR A 67 -18.99 20.78 0.23
N PRO A 68 -18.81 19.46 0.18
CA PRO A 68 -17.74 18.83 -0.62
C PRO A 68 -17.69 19.25 -2.08
N GLU A 69 -18.82 19.61 -2.67
CA GLU A 69 -18.89 20.10 -4.05
C GLU A 69 -18.46 21.58 -4.15
N GLU A 70 -18.67 22.36 -3.09
CA GLU A 70 -18.31 23.78 -3.01
C GLU A 70 -16.89 23.99 -2.42
N ASP A 71 -16.24 22.93 -1.93
CA ASP A 71 -14.96 23.00 -1.20
C ASP A 71 -13.82 23.60 -2.05
N GLU A 72 -13.67 23.18 -3.30
CA GLU A 72 -12.60 23.69 -4.18
C GLU A 72 -12.75 25.20 -4.43
N GLU A 73 -13.96 25.65 -4.77
CA GLU A 73 -14.27 27.06 -4.99
C GLU A 73 -14.06 27.88 -3.70
N TYR A 74 -14.49 27.34 -2.56
CA TYR A 74 -14.32 27.97 -1.26
C TYR A 74 -12.84 28.12 -0.89
N ILE A 75 -12.04 27.08 -1.10
CA ILE A 75 -10.60 27.10 -0.84
C ILE A 75 -9.91 28.13 -1.75
N ASP A 76 -10.26 28.18 -3.03
CA ASP A 76 -9.68 29.15 -3.97
C ASP A 76 -10.01 30.60 -3.60
N GLU A 77 -11.24 30.88 -3.15
CA GLU A 77 -11.63 32.19 -2.62
C GLU A 77 -10.88 32.55 -1.33
N LEU A 78 -10.67 31.59 -0.42
CA LEU A 78 -9.91 31.81 0.81
C LEU A 78 -8.43 32.01 0.54
N LYS A 79 -7.84 31.28 -0.41
CA LYS A 79 -6.43 31.41 -0.81
C LYS A 79 -6.08 32.84 -1.22
N LYS A 80 -6.99 33.53 -1.91
CA LYS A 80 -6.81 34.96 -2.28
C LYS A 80 -6.65 35.89 -1.08
N ARG A 81 -7.12 35.49 0.10
CA ARG A 81 -7.02 36.28 1.35
C ARG A 81 -5.70 36.03 2.09
N ILE A 82 -5.00 34.94 1.78
CA ILE A 82 -3.74 34.57 2.42
C ILE A 82 -2.66 35.51 1.92
N ARG A 83 -2.00 36.23 2.84
CA ARG A 83 -0.80 37.00 2.54
C ARG A 83 0.42 36.16 2.94
N PRO A 84 1.19 35.62 1.98
CA PRO A 84 2.38 34.85 2.31
C PRO A 84 3.42 35.75 2.98
N SER A 85 3.90 35.33 4.15
CA SER A 85 4.96 36.04 4.88
C SER A 85 6.36 35.73 4.32
N ALA A 86 6.53 34.53 3.78
CA ALA A 86 7.75 34.02 3.16
C ALA A 86 7.39 33.04 2.03
N PRO A 87 8.29 32.85 1.04
CA PRO A 87 8.16 31.75 0.10
C PRO A 87 8.21 30.41 0.85
N SER A 88 7.37 29.46 0.44
CA SER A 88 7.32 28.10 0.97
C SER A 88 7.76 27.14 -0.14
N ASP A 89 8.67 26.21 0.18
CA ASP A 89 9.06 25.11 -0.71
C ASP A 89 8.15 23.88 -0.56
N ALA A 90 7.08 23.98 0.24
CA ALA A 90 6.12 22.91 0.37
C ALA A 90 5.43 22.63 -0.98
N PRO A 91 5.19 21.35 -1.34
CA PRO A 91 4.49 21.02 -2.57
C PRO A 91 3.02 21.46 -2.58
N TYR A 92 2.48 21.82 -1.41
CA TYR A 92 1.11 22.30 -1.23
C TYR A 92 1.12 23.76 -0.79
N ASP A 93 0.20 24.53 -1.35
CA ASP A 93 0.01 25.97 -1.12
C ASP A 93 -0.94 26.28 0.05
N HIS A 94 -1.56 25.26 0.65
CA HIS A 94 -2.53 25.40 1.74
C HIS A 94 -2.44 24.24 2.75
N ASN A 95 -2.96 24.46 3.96
CA ASN A 95 -2.84 23.54 5.09
C ASN A 95 -3.75 22.30 5.02
N ILE A 96 -4.49 22.14 3.93
CA ILE A 96 -5.33 20.97 3.69
C ILE A 96 -4.44 19.97 2.94
N GLY A 97 -3.98 18.95 3.65
CA GLY A 97 -3.12 17.92 3.08
C GLY A 97 -3.83 17.19 1.93
N TYR A 98 -3.04 16.56 1.06
CA TYR A 98 -3.56 15.71 -0.02
C TYR A 98 -4.58 14.70 0.51
N GLN A 99 -5.84 14.85 0.09
CA GLN A 99 -6.87 13.86 0.29
C GLN A 99 -6.73 12.82 -0.82
N ASN A 100 -6.49 11.56 -0.46
CA ASN A 100 -6.51 10.47 -1.43
C ASN A 100 -7.88 10.40 -2.11
N GLU A 101 -7.92 9.84 -3.32
CA GLU A 101 -9.18 9.49 -3.97
C GLU A 101 -10.07 8.67 -3.02
N LEU A 102 -11.35 9.02 -3.03
CA LEU A 102 -12.34 8.44 -2.14
C LEU A 102 -12.64 7.00 -2.59
N PHE A 103 -12.03 6.02 -1.93
CA PHE A 103 -12.29 4.62 -2.23
C PHE A 103 -13.71 4.25 -1.79
N ASN A 104 -14.58 3.98 -2.75
CA ASN A 104 -15.93 3.50 -2.50
C ASN A 104 -15.98 1.97 -2.58
N PHE A 105 -15.83 1.29 -1.44
CA PHE A 105 -16.01 -0.15 -1.37
C PHE A 105 -17.40 -0.44 -0.81
N ASN A 106 -18.31 -0.92 -1.66
CA ASN A 106 -19.70 -1.22 -1.30
C ASN A 106 -20.38 -0.06 -0.54
N HIS A 107 -20.29 1.17 -1.07
CA HIS A 107 -20.88 2.37 -0.47
C HIS A 107 -20.23 2.84 0.84
N MET A 108 -19.11 2.24 1.25
CA MET A 108 -18.36 2.66 2.44
C MET A 108 -17.05 3.32 2.04
N GLN A 109 -16.82 4.50 2.63
CA GLN A 109 -15.58 5.26 2.46
C GLN A 109 -14.61 5.07 3.62
N GLN A 110 -15.12 4.67 4.78
CA GLN A 110 -14.28 4.41 5.95
C GLN A 110 -13.76 2.97 5.91
N GLN A 111 -12.48 2.81 5.60
CA GLN A 111 -11.83 1.48 5.57
C GLN A 111 -11.90 0.74 6.91
N THR A 112 -12.07 1.49 8.00
CA THR A 112 -12.27 0.95 9.35
C THR A 112 -13.48 0.02 9.44
N GLN A 113 -14.53 0.28 8.65
CA GLN A 113 -15.77 -0.50 8.60
C GLN A 113 -15.64 -1.76 7.75
N ILE A 114 -14.67 -1.78 6.81
CA ILE A 114 -14.41 -2.90 5.90
C ILE A 114 -13.54 -3.97 6.55
N ARG A 115 -12.88 -3.64 7.67
CA ARG A 115 -11.98 -4.55 8.40
C ARG A 115 -12.64 -5.87 8.77
N SER A 116 -11.82 -6.92 8.85
CA SER A 116 -12.27 -8.21 9.35
C SER A 116 -12.81 -8.07 10.77
N ARG A 117 -13.89 -8.81 11.09
CA ARG A 117 -14.48 -8.84 12.43
C ARG A 117 -13.80 -9.86 13.35
N GLY A 118 -12.79 -10.57 12.84
CA GLY A 118 -11.96 -11.50 13.60
C GLY A 118 -10.92 -12.17 12.72
N TYR A 119 -9.99 -12.93 13.32
CA TYR A 119 -8.96 -13.64 12.57
C TYR A 119 -9.58 -14.70 11.66
N GLY A 120 -9.35 -14.60 10.34
CA GLY A 120 -9.81 -15.57 9.35
C GLY A 120 -11.32 -15.60 9.09
N ILE A 121 -12.11 -14.72 9.71
CA ILE A 121 -13.58 -14.70 9.54
C ILE A 121 -14.00 -13.80 8.37
N GLY A 122 -13.25 -12.74 8.10
CA GLY A 122 -13.68 -11.69 7.20
C GLY A 122 -14.71 -10.77 7.87
N ASN A 123 -15.57 -10.13 7.08
CA ASN A 123 -16.57 -9.19 7.57
C ASN A 123 -17.90 -9.43 6.87
N SER A 124 -18.83 -10.05 7.60
CA SER A 124 -20.16 -10.42 7.10
C SER A 124 -21.04 -9.23 6.73
N ILE A 125 -20.84 -8.07 7.36
CA ILE A 125 -21.63 -6.86 7.11
C ILE A 125 -21.33 -6.30 5.71
N VAL A 126 -20.06 -6.33 5.33
CA VAL A 126 -19.57 -5.74 4.07
C VAL A 126 -19.34 -6.78 2.97
N GLY A 127 -19.57 -8.07 3.29
CA GLY A 127 -19.31 -9.20 2.38
C GLY A 127 -17.84 -9.51 2.16
N LEU A 128 -16.93 -9.11 3.06
CA LEU A 128 -15.51 -9.45 2.95
C LEU A 128 -15.32 -10.96 3.27
N PRO A 129 -14.78 -11.77 2.34
CA PRO A 129 -14.60 -13.20 2.56
C PRO A 129 -13.57 -13.48 3.66
N ALA A 130 -13.68 -14.67 4.25
CA ALA A 130 -12.69 -15.25 5.14
C ALA A 130 -11.28 -15.26 4.49
N PHE A 131 -10.25 -15.01 5.31
CA PHE A 131 -8.83 -15.00 4.94
C PHE A 131 -8.39 -14.01 3.84
N LYS A 132 -9.24 -13.07 3.41
CA LYS A 132 -8.77 -12.00 2.54
C LYS A 132 -7.80 -11.07 3.29
N PRO A 133 -6.70 -10.65 2.65
CA PRO A 133 -5.77 -9.71 3.25
C PRO A 133 -6.50 -8.40 3.55
N GLU A 134 -6.34 -7.88 4.76
CA GLU A 134 -6.99 -6.62 5.11
C GLU A 134 -6.19 -5.44 4.52
N ALA A 135 -6.89 -4.35 4.25
CA ALA A 135 -6.31 -3.13 3.72
C ALA A 135 -5.69 -2.25 4.83
N TYR A 136 -4.82 -2.81 5.68
CA TYR A 136 -4.03 -1.97 6.58
C TYR A 136 -2.82 -1.41 5.86
N TYR A 137 -2.49 -0.16 6.20
CA TYR A 137 -1.15 0.33 5.98
C TYR A 137 -0.15 -0.52 6.77
N THR A 138 0.72 -1.22 6.04
CA THR A 138 1.87 -1.91 6.62
C THR A 138 3.09 -1.05 6.39
N GLN A 139 3.82 -0.72 7.46
CA GLN A 139 5.03 0.08 7.34
C GLN A 139 6.01 -0.58 6.34
N PRO A 140 6.65 0.18 5.44
CA PRO A 140 7.70 -0.34 4.58
C PRO A 140 8.77 -1.05 5.43
N GLY A 141 9.14 -2.28 5.06
CA GLY A 141 10.07 -3.11 5.83
C GLY A 141 9.45 -4.03 6.88
N SER A 142 8.13 -3.94 7.12
CA SER A 142 7.44 -4.91 7.98
C SER A 142 7.41 -6.31 7.33
N PRO A 143 7.65 -7.40 8.09
CA PRO A 143 7.47 -8.78 7.60
C PRO A 143 6.05 -9.08 7.09
N TYR A 144 5.06 -8.29 7.53
CA TYR A 144 3.67 -8.40 7.11
C TYR A 144 3.36 -7.62 5.83
N ASN A 145 4.28 -6.78 5.35
CA ASN A 145 4.10 -6.05 4.11
C ASN A 145 4.37 -6.98 2.91
N PRO A 146 3.39 -7.21 2.01
CA PRO A 146 3.57 -8.09 0.86
C PRO A 146 4.70 -7.64 -0.08
N ALA A 147 5.00 -6.33 -0.13
CA ALA A 147 6.13 -5.82 -0.90
C ALA A 147 7.49 -6.16 -0.29
N PHE A 148 7.56 -6.41 1.02
CA PHE A 148 8.79 -6.77 1.72
C PHE A 148 8.97 -8.28 1.90
N GLN A 149 7.89 -9.05 1.76
CA GLN A 149 7.96 -10.52 1.74
C GLN A 149 8.77 -10.98 0.53
N ARG A 150 10.01 -11.40 0.79
CA ARG A 150 10.87 -12.00 -0.23
C ARG A 150 10.21 -13.28 -0.74
N LYS A 151 9.74 -13.28 -1.99
CA LYS A 151 9.28 -14.48 -2.66
C LYS A 151 10.42 -15.48 -2.73
N LEU A 152 10.11 -16.74 -2.43
CA LEU A 152 11.09 -17.81 -2.52
C LEU A 152 11.18 -18.23 -4.00
N GLU A 153 12.19 -17.74 -4.69
CA GLU A 153 12.50 -18.11 -6.07
C GLU A 153 13.58 -19.19 -6.06
N TYR A 154 13.34 -20.27 -6.81
CA TYR A 154 14.31 -21.35 -7.03
C TYR A 154 15.04 -21.11 -8.35
N GLU A 155 16.34 -21.38 -8.37
CA GLU A 155 17.19 -21.19 -9.56
C GLU A 155 17.05 -22.39 -10.53
N GLY A 156 16.77 -23.58 -10.00
CA GLY A 156 16.50 -24.79 -10.79
C GLY A 156 16.24 -26.02 -9.92
N ASP A 157 16.12 -27.17 -10.56
CA ASP A 157 16.03 -28.48 -9.90
C ASP A 157 17.23 -29.33 -10.33
N LEU A 158 17.86 -30.04 -9.38
CA LEU A 158 18.98 -30.91 -9.69
C LEU A 158 18.53 -32.14 -10.51
N ASP A 159 17.31 -32.61 -10.26
CA ASP A 159 16.72 -33.81 -10.84
C ASP A 159 15.78 -33.49 -12.01
N GLU A 160 15.93 -32.33 -12.64
CA GLU A 160 15.03 -31.88 -13.72
C GLU A 160 14.95 -32.91 -14.87
N ALA A 161 16.06 -33.61 -15.16
CA ALA A 161 16.12 -34.65 -16.19
C ALA A 161 15.39 -35.96 -15.81
N THR A 162 15.18 -36.23 -14.52
CA THR A 162 14.59 -37.48 -13.98
C THR A 162 13.16 -37.30 -13.47
N GLY A 163 12.57 -36.12 -13.66
CA GLY A 163 11.20 -35.80 -13.24
C GLY A 163 11.10 -34.89 -12.01
N GLY A 164 12.21 -34.30 -11.58
CA GLY A 164 12.29 -33.34 -10.48
C GLY A 164 12.33 -33.98 -9.09
N GLY A 165 12.54 -33.15 -8.06
CA GLY A 165 12.50 -33.57 -6.66
C GLY A 165 13.47 -32.85 -5.72
N ARG A 166 14.47 -32.13 -6.25
CA ARG A 166 15.50 -31.43 -5.46
C ARG A 166 15.70 -29.99 -5.97
N PRO A 167 14.70 -29.10 -5.79
CA PRO A 167 14.81 -27.70 -6.16
C PRO A 167 15.84 -26.97 -5.28
N TYR A 168 16.70 -26.15 -5.89
CA TYR A 168 17.72 -25.37 -5.20
C TYR A 168 17.53 -23.86 -5.43
N LYS A 169 17.85 -23.08 -4.39
CA LYS A 169 17.70 -21.62 -4.40
C LYS A 169 18.96 -20.87 -4.90
N ASN A 170 20.12 -21.49 -4.70
CA ASN A 170 21.42 -20.96 -5.11
C ASN A 170 22.45 -22.10 -5.26
N ALA A 171 23.62 -21.81 -5.81
CA ALA A 171 24.72 -22.78 -5.97
C ALA A 171 25.11 -23.49 -4.66
N MET A 172 25.14 -22.80 -3.52
CA MET A 172 25.42 -23.45 -2.24
C MET A 172 24.35 -24.46 -1.82
N TRP A 173 23.06 -24.20 -2.12
CA TRP A 173 22.00 -25.18 -1.91
C TRP A 173 22.15 -26.37 -2.85
N LYS A 174 22.51 -26.12 -4.12
CA LYS A 174 22.80 -27.17 -5.09
C LYS A 174 23.89 -28.10 -4.56
N GLU A 175 25.03 -27.56 -4.14
CA GLU A 175 26.13 -28.34 -3.58
C GLU A 175 25.76 -29.13 -2.31
N ARG A 176 24.85 -28.60 -1.48
CA ARG A 176 24.35 -29.30 -0.29
C ARG A 176 23.38 -30.42 -0.61
N LEU A 177 22.65 -30.32 -1.72
CA LEU A 177 21.68 -31.32 -2.19
C LEU A 177 22.32 -32.42 -3.04
N MET A 178 23.52 -32.17 -3.59
CA MET A 178 24.34 -33.16 -4.27
C MET A 178 24.79 -34.25 -3.29
N THR A 179 24.72 -35.50 -3.73
CA THR A 179 25.29 -36.61 -2.95
C THR A 179 26.83 -36.59 -3.02
N ALA A 180 27.50 -37.25 -2.08
CA ALA A 180 28.96 -37.31 -2.06
C ALA A 180 29.54 -37.97 -3.33
N GLU A 181 28.80 -38.89 -3.95
CA GLU A 181 29.18 -39.56 -5.19
C GLU A 181 29.04 -38.63 -6.40
N GLU A 182 27.94 -37.88 -6.49
CA GLU A 182 27.73 -36.86 -7.53
C GLU A 182 28.77 -35.74 -7.44
N LYS A 183 29.11 -35.31 -6.22
CA LYS A 183 30.16 -34.31 -6.00
C LYS A 183 31.53 -34.82 -6.46
N LYS A 184 31.87 -36.07 -6.14
CA LYS A 184 33.12 -36.71 -6.55
C LYS A 184 33.20 -36.96 -8.06
N ALA A 185 32.07 -37.17 -8.73
CA ALA A 185 32.01 -37.28 -10.19
C ALA A 185 32.18 -35.94 -10.91
N MET A 186 31.94 -34.83 -10.21
CA MET A 186 32.05 -33.46 -10.75
C MET A 186 33.40 -32.80 -10.44
N GLU A 187 34.11 -33.28 -9.41
CA GLU A 187 35.50 -32.89 -9.16
C GLU A 187 36.36 -33.36 -10.35
N PRO A 188 37.14 -32.46 -11.00
CA PRO A 188 38.05 -32.88 -12.04
C PRO A 188 39.03 -33.89 -11.44
N VAL A 189 39.03 -35.10 -12.02
CA VAL A 189 39.98 -36.16 -11.68
C VAL A 189 41.38 -35.56 -11.76
N ASP A 190 42.09 -35.54 -10.63
CA ASP A 190 43.43 -34.99 -10.40
C ASP A 190 44.24 -34.71 -11.68
N ASP A 191 44.40 -33.42 -12.02
CA ASP A 191 45.46 -32.91 -12.92
C ASP A 191 46.85 -33.02 -12.24
N ALA A 192 47.18 -34.20 -11.72
CA ALA A 192 48.50 -34.51 -11.17
C ALA A 192 49.60 -34.51 -12.26
N GLU A 193 49.23 -34.37 -13.54
CA GLU A 193 50.17 -34.41 -14.67
C GLU A 193 50.46 -33.04 -15.34
N PHE A 194 49.72 -31.96 -15.03
CA PHE A 194 49.94 -30.65 -15.67
C PHE A 194 50.73 -29.63 -14.81
N ALA A 195 51.04 -29.94 -13.55
CA ALA A 195 51.72 -29.01 -12.64
C ALA A 195 53.27 -29.05 -12.70
N ALA A 196 53.85 -29.80 -13.64
CA ALA A 196 55.30 -30.06 -13.66
C ALA A 196 56.15 -29.02 -14.44
N GLU A 197 55.55 -28.05 -15.15
CA GLU A 197 56.34 -27.17 -16.03
C GLU A 197 55.88 -25.70 -16.04
N ALA A 198 55.52 -25.17 -14.88
CA ALA A 198 55.45 -23.72 -14.68
C ALA A 198 56.32 -23.36 -13.47
N THR A 199 57.53 -22.87 -13.74
CA THR A 199 58.37 -22.23 -12.72
C THR A 199 57.59 -21.06 -12.14
N LYS A 200 56.98 -21.27 -10.96
CA LYS A 200 56.19 -20.26 -10.26
C LYS A 200 57.11 -19.09 -9.89
N LEU A 201 56.97 -17.97 -10.60
CA LEU A 201 57.50 -16.68 -10.19
C LEU A 201 56.90 -16.36 -8.81
N THR A 202 57.71 -15.85 -7.91
CA THR A 202 57.23 -15.42 -6.59
C THR A 202 56.32 -14.19 -6.75
N PRO A 203 55.37 -13.94 -5.83
CA PRO A 203 54.46 -12.78 -5.91
C PRO A 203 55.18 -11.43 -6.05
N ARG A 204 56.42 -11.35 -5.54
CA ARG A 204 57.28 -10.18 -5.65
C ARG A 204 57.85 -10.01 -7.07
N GLU A 205 58.21 -11.11 -7.73
CA GLU A 205 58.72 -11.11 -9.09
C GLU A 205 57.62 -10.74 -10.10
N GLU A 206 56.40 -11.24 -9.88
CA GLU A 206 55.21 -10.84 -10.64
C GLU A 206 54.91 -9.34 -10.50
N ALA A 207 54.99 -8.81 -9.27
CA ALA A 207 54.76 -7.39 -9.01
C ALA A 207 55.81 -6.46 -9.64
N ILE A 208 57.05 -6.95 -9.82
CA ILE A 208 58.14 -6.18 -10.48
C ILE A 208 57.90 -6.12 -11.99
N LEU A 209 57.58 -7.25 -12.61
CA LEU A 209 57.23 -7.33 -14.04
C LEU A 209 55.98 -6.50 -14.37
N ALA A 210 54.94 -6.56 -13.54
CA ALA A 210 53.71 -5.78 -13.72
C ALA A 210 53.96 -4.25 -13.67
N ARG A 211 55.05 -3.80 -13.04
CA ARG A 211 55.46 -2.39 -12.97
C ARG A 211 56.52 -2.02 -14.02
N GLY A 212 56.78 -2.91 -14.98
CA GLY A 212 57.74 -2.69 -16.08
C GLY A 212 59.21 -2.89 -15.67
N GLY A 213 59.48 -3.47 -14.51
CA GLY A 213 60.83 -3.83 -14.07
C GLY A 213 61.29 -5.18 -14.65
N THR A 214 62.59 -5.32 -14.89
CA THR A 214 63.20 -6.58 -15.36
C THR A 214 63.79 -7.37 -14.20
N LEU A 215 63.57 -8.69 -14.19
CA LEU A 215 64.18 -9.60 -13.22
C LEU A 215 65.63 -9.95 -13.63
N PRO A 216 66.55 -10.14 -12.67
CA PRO A 216 67.88 -10.62 -12.98
C PRO A 216 67.79 -12.06 -13.51
N THR A 217 68.34 -12.30 -14.70
CA THR A 217 68.47 -13.65 -15.26
C THR A 217 69.39 -14.48 -14.36
N LYS A 218 68.92 -15.66 -13.92
CA LYS A 218 69.79 -16.68 -13.33
C LYS A 218 70.67 -17.32 -14.40
#